data_AF-A0A061H2C0-F1
#
_entry.id   AF-A0A061H2C0-F1
#
_cell.length_a   1.000
_cell.length_b   1.000
_cell.length_c   1.000
_cell.angle_alpha   90.00
_cell.angle_beta   90.00
_cell.angle_gamma   90.00
#
_symmetry.space_group_name_H-M   'P 1'
#
loop_
_entity.id
_entity.type
_entity.pdbx_description
1 polymer ?
#
loop_
_entity_poly.entity_id
_entity_poly.type
_entity_poly.pdbx_seq_one_letter_code
_entity_poly.pdbx_strand_id
1 'polypeptide(L)'
;MSRTFDQVVEEEKAFHRASVALDEMPSCTNCFDRWASCFALGPQIKSVYRFGTGQDCKDKLDDFKFCLTLKGMSQEEKYEAWIHRKAQKSATKRLGPESSENVWEIRRDTSVDQEAGRQSQRFTVS
;
A
#
# COMPACT_ATOMS: atom_id res chain seq x y z
N MET A 1 -20.13 1.30 -5.02
CA MET A 1 -19.88 -0.16 -4.96
C MET A 1 -18.48 -0.36 -4.42
N SER A 2 -18.31 -0.99 -3.26
CA SER A 2 -17.01 -1.29 -2.68
C SER A 2 -16.31 -2.39 -3.50
N ARG A 3 -15.04 -2.16 -3.90
CA ARG A 3 -14.20 -3.17 -4.57
C ARG A 3 -13.97 -4.36 -3.63
N THR A 4 -13.89 -5.58 -4.16
CA THR A 4 -13.53 -6.75 -3.35
C THR A 4 -12.01 -6.80 -3.11
N PHE A 5 -11.58 -7.46 -2.04
CA PHE A 5 -10.14 -7.58 -1.71
C PHE A 5 -9.33 -8.17 -2.86
N ASP A 6 -9.81 -9.25 -3.46
CA ASP A 6 -9.11 -9.94 -4.55
C ASP A 6 -8.97 -9.07 -5.81
N GLN A 7 -10.00 -8.27 -6.13
CA GLN A 7 -9.94 -7.32 -7.25
C GLN A 7 -8.83 -6.28 -7.03
N VAL A 8 -8.75 -5.71 -5.82
CA VAL A 8 -7.71 -4.74 -5.48
C VAL A 8 -6.32 -5.38 -5.52
N VAL A 9 -6.18 -6.64 -5.09
CA VAL A 9 -4.89 -7.35 -5.16
C VAL A 9 -4.43 -7.51 -6.61
N GLU A 10 -5.30 -7.87 -7.55
CA GLU A 10 -4.93 -7.99 -8.96
C GLU A 10 -4.56 -6.63 -9.59
N GLU A 11 -5.31 -5.57 -9.27
CA GLU A 11 -4.93 -4.20 -9.66
C GLU A 11 -3.53 -3.83 -9.14
N GLU A 12 -3.28 -4.04 -7.84
CA GLU A 12 -2.00 -3.75 -7.21
C GLU A 12 -0.85 -4.59 -7.79
N LYS A 13 -1.09 -5.86 -8.14
CA LYS A 13 -0.08 -6.69 -8.84
C LYS A 13 0.31 -6.05 -10.16
N ALA A 14 -0.64 -5.55 -10.94
CA ALA A 14 -0.36 -4.88 -12.20
C ALA A 14 0.49 -3.60 -11.97
N PHE A 15 0.16 -2.79 -10.97
CA PHE A 15 0.95 -1.61 -10.62
C PHE A 15 2.37 -1.96 -10.15
N HIS A 16 2.52 -2.95 -9.27
CA HIS A 16 3.84 -3.36 -8.77
C HIS A 16 4.72 -3.91 -9.90
N ARG A 17 4.16 -4.73 -10.82
CA ARG A 17 4.87 -5.25 -12.00
C ARG A 17 5.34 -4.14 -12.92
N ALA A 18 4.54 -3.10 -13.12
CA ALA A 18 4.92 -1.95 -13.93
C ALA A 18 5.99 -1.08 -13.25
N SER A 19 6.03 -1.06 -11.91
CA SER A 19 6.92 -0.19 -11.14
C SER A 19 8.29 -0.80 -10.80
N VAL A 20 8.41 -2.13 -10.77
CA VAL A 20 9.64 -2.83 -10.35
C VAL A 20 9.98 -3.86 -11.40
N ALA A 21 11.10 -3.66 -12.10
CA ALA A 21 11.64 -4.66 -13.01
C ALA A 21 12.18 -5.89 -12.26
N LEU A 22 12.32 -7.01 -12.96
CA LEU A 22 12.69 -8.31 -12.36
C LEU A 22 14.12 -8.31 -11.80
N ASP A 23 15.02 -7.57 -12.43
CA ASP A 23 16.41 -7.36 -12.02
C ASP A 23 16.56 -6.34 -10.88
N GLU A 24 15.60 -5.43 -10.72
CA GLU A 24 15.60 -4.40 -9.66
C GLU A 24 14.99 -4.90 -8.33
N MET A 25 14.58 -6.17 -8.25
CA MET A 25 14.05 -6.75 -7.02
C MET A 25 15.09 -6.65 -5.89
N PRO A 26 14.73 -6.11 -4.70
CA PRO A 26 15.69 -5.93 -3.62
C PRO A 26 16.23 -7.27 -3.12
N SER A 27 17.55 -7.36 -2.97
CA SER A 27 18.22 -8.50 -2.34
C SER A 27 17.87 -8.61 -0.85
N CYS A 28 18.08 -9.80 -0.27
CA CYS A 28 17.83 -9.99 1.16
C CYS A 28 18.73 -9.12 2.04
N THR A 29 19.95 -8.80 1.57
CA THR A 29 20.84 -7.84 2.24
C THR A 29 20.24 -6.43 2.24
N ASN A 30 19.68 -5.97 1.11
CA ASN A 30 18.98 -4.69 1.05
C ASN A 30 17.77 -4.64 2.00
N CYS A 31 17.03 -5.75 2.12
CA CYS A 31 15.94 -5.85 3.09
C CYS A 31 16.44 -5.83 4.54
N PHE A 32 17.58 -6.48 4.83
CA PHE A 32 18.23 -6.43 6.14
C PHE A 32 18.70 -5.02 6.50
N ASP A 33 19.39 -4.32 5.61
CA ASP A 33 19.89 -2.96 5.85
C ASP A 33 18.74 -1.98 6.11
N ARG A 34 17.62 -2.13 5.41
CA ARG A 34 16.38 -1.36 5.65
C ARG A 34 15.75 -1.64 7.01
N TRP A 35 15.89 -2.86 7.52
CA TRP A 35 15.43 -3.20 8.86
C TRP A 35 16.38 -2.68 9.94
N ALA A 36 17.69 -2.90 9.78
CA ALA A 36 18.71 -2.44 10.72
C ALA A 36 18.73 -0.91 10.87
N SER A 37 18.58 -0.18 9.75
CA SER A 37 18.50 1.29 9.76
C SER A 37 17.28 1.84 10.51
N CYS A 38 16.23 1.04 10.73
CA CYS A 38 15.10 1.44 11.56
C CYS A 38 15.50 1.63 13.03
N PHE A 39 16.48 0.87 13.52
CA PHE A 39 17.00 1.01 14.89
C PHE A 39 18.08 2.09 15.03
N ALA A 40 18.44 2.77 13.95
CA ALA A 40 19.37 3.87 14.03
C ALA A 40 18.81 4.97 14.96
N LEU A 41 19.70 5.59 15.74
CA LEU A 41 19.33 6.58 16.76
C LEU A 41 18.57 7.78 16.17
N GLY A 42 18.96 8.24 14.98
CA GLY A 42 18.33 9.39 14.32
C GLY A 42 16.82 9.21 14.07
N PRO A 43 16.40 8.19 13.28
CA PRO A 43 15.00 7.88 13.05
C PRO A 43 14.18 7.68 14.33
N GLN A 44 14.75 7.02 15.34
CA GLN A 44 14.08 6.75 16.61
C GLN A 44 13.82 8.05 17.39
N ILE A 45 14.80 8.95 17.51
CA ILE A 45 14.62 10.25 18.16
C ILE A 45 13.54 11.07 17.44
N LYS A 46 13.56 11.08 16.10
CA LYS A 46 12.57 11.81 15.29
C LYS A 46 11.14 11.29 15.50
N SER A 47 10.99 9.98 15.66
CA SER A 47 9.70 9.33 15.94
C SER A 47 9.17 9.69 17.30
N VAL A 48 10.01 9.59 18.33
CA VAL A 48 9.65 9.97 19.70
C VAL A 48 9.25 11.45 19.74
N TYR A 49 9.99 12.32 19.04
CA TYR A 49 9.63 13.75 18.96
C TYR A 49 8.28 14.00 18.27
N ARG A 50 7.94 13.28 17.19
CA ARG A 50 6.71 13.52 16.42
C ARG A 50 5.48 12.83 16.99
N PHE A 51 5.63 11.59 17.44
CA PHE A 51 4.52 10.70 17.77
C PHE A 51 4.53 10.26 19.24
N GLY A 52 5.58 10.57 20.00
CA GLY A 52 5.73 10.14 21.40
C GLY A 52 6.11 8.66 21.57
N THR A 53 6.24 7.91 20.47
CA THR A 53 6.54 6.48 20.47
C THR A 53 7.76 6.16 19.59
N GLY A 54 8.44 5.05 19.90
CA GLY A 54 9.49 4.50 19.04
C GLY A 54 8.93 4.10 17.67
N GLN A 55 9.78 4.04 16.64
CA GLN A 55 9.33 3.57 15.31
C GLN A 55 8.96 2.09 15.36
N ASP A 56 7.83 1.74 14.74
CA ASP A 56 7.45 0.34 14.52
C ASP A 56 8.25 -0.27 13.36
N CYS A 57 9.32 -1.01 13.70
CA CYS A 57 10.20 -1.67 12.73
C CYS A 57 9.69 -3.04 12.23
N LYS A 58 8.52 -3.50 12.73
CA LYS A 58 7.96 -4.83 12.43
C LYS A 58 7.74 -5.06 10.93
N ASP A 59 7.23 -4.04 10.25
CA ASP A 59 6.94 -4.09 8.81
C ASP A 59 8.18 -4.41 7.97
N LYS A 60 9.35 -3.88 8.37
CA LYS A 60 10.64 -4.09 7.71
C LYS A 60 11.22 -5.45 8.05
N LEU A 61 11.08 -5.88 9.30
CA LEU A 61 11.50 -7.20 9.75
C LEU A 61 10.76 -8.30 8.99
N ASP A 62 9.46 -8.14 8.79
CA ASP A 62 8.64 -9.12 8.07
C ASP A 62 9.08 -9.21 6.61
N ASP A 63 9.46 -8.10 5.98
CA ASP A 63 10.02 -8.08 4.63
C ASP A 63 11.35 -8.85 4.54
N PHE A 64 12.24 -8.67 5.53
CA PHE A 64 13.47 -9.44 5.62
C PHE A 64 13.22 -10.94 5.81
N LYS A 65 12.37 -11.32 6.77
CA LYS A 65 12.00 -12.73 7.01
C LYS A 65 11.43 -13.39 5.78
N PHE A 66 10.55 -12.69 5.06
CA PHE A 66 9.98 -13.21 3.83
C PHE A 66 11.05 -13.44 2.75
N CYS A 67 12.00 -12.52 2.59
CA CYS A 67 13.11 -12.73 1.66
C CYS A 67 13.89 -14.01 1.97
N LEU A 68 14.11 -14.31 3.25
CA LEU A 68 14.76 -15.56 3.66
C LEU A 68 13.94 -16.80 3.30
N THR A 69 12.60 -16.74 3.37
CA THR A 69 11.73 -17.87 2.97
C THR A 69 11.75 -18.16 1.47
N LEU A 70 12.12 -17.18 0.65
CA LEU A 70 12.26 -17.34 -0.80
C LEU A 70 13.61 -17.93 -1.23
N LYS A 71 14.50 -18.21 -0.27
CA LYS A 71 15.81 -18.80 -0.54
C LYS A 71 15.64 -20.22 -1.07
N GLY A 72 15.96 -20.42 -2.35
CA GLY A 72 15.90 -21.72 -3.02
C GLY A 72 14.98 -21.77 -4.24
N MET A 73 14.14 -20.74 -4.44
CA MET A 73 13.29 -20.60 -5.63
C MET A 73 14.05 -20.03 -6.83
N SER A 74 13.51 -20.20 -8.05
CA SER A 74 14.02 -19.53 -9.24
C SER A 74 13.89 -18.00 -9.13
N GLN A 75 14.57 -17.24 -9.99
CA GLN A 75 14.50 -15.78 -9.91
C GLN A 75 13.09 -15.27 -10.24
N GLU A 76 12.43 -15.92 -11.18
CA GLU A 76 11.07 -15.63 -11.64
C GLU A 76 10.06 -15.91 -10.54
N GLU A 77 10.16 -17.08 -9.90
CA GLU A 77 9.27 -17.48 -8.78
C GLU A 77 9.42 -16.53 -7.58
N LYS A 78 10.66 -16.12 -7.27
CA LYS A 78 10.92 -15.13 -6.22
C LYS A 78 10.24 -13.80 -6.52
N TYR A 79 10.37 -13.35 -7.76
CA TYR A 79 9.78 -12.08 -8.20
C TYR A 79 8.26 -12.14 -8.13
N GLU A 80 7.63 -13.21 -8.62
CA GLU A 80 6.18 -13.40 -8.53
C GLU A 80 5.67 -13.42 -7.09
N ALA A 81 6.32 -14.19 -6.22
CA ALA A 81 5.97 -14.25 -4.79
C ALA A 81 6.15 -12.90 -4.09
N TRP A 82 7.21 -12.15 -4.45
CA TRP A 82 7.45 -10.81 -3.93
C TRP A 82 6.36 -9.82 -4.34
N ILE A 83 6.05 -9.75 -5.64
CA ILE A 83 5.00 -8.89 -6.19
C ILE A 83 3.65 -9.23 -5.55
N HIS A 84 3.32 -10.52 -5.43
CA HIS A 84 2.08 -10.97 -4.82
C HIS A 84 1.93 -10.45 -3.39
N ARG A 85 2.96 -10.62 -2.55
CA ARG A 85 2.94 -10.16 -1.17
C ARG A 85 2.87 -8.63 -1.07
N LYS A 86 3.57 -7.92 -1.95
CA LYS A 86 3.53 -6.45 -2.01
C LYS A 86 2.14 -5.95 -2.39
N ALA A 87 1.49 -6.60 -3.36
CA ALA A 87 0.13 -6.30 -3.76
C ALA A 87 -0.88 -6.53 -2.63
N GLN A 88 -0.78 -7.67 -1.93
CA GLN A 88 -1.61 -7.93 -0.74
C GLN A 88 -1.43 -6.85 0.34
N LYS A 89 -0.19 -6.48 0.64
CA LYS A 89 0.11 -5.43 1.64
C LYS A 89 -0.42 -4.06 1.22
N SER A 90 -0.31 -3.71 -0.06
CA SER A 90 -0.92 -2.49 -0.60
C SER A 90 -2.45 -2.54 -0.52
N ALA A 91 -3.06 -3.65 -0.93
CA ALA A 91 -4.50 -3.83 -0.91
C ALA A 91 -5.07 -3.70 0.52
N THR A 92 -4.43 -4.31 1.53
CA THR A 92 -4.83 -4.14 2.93
C THR A 92 -4.77 -2.69 3.39
N LYS A 93 -3.74 -1.93 2.98
CA LYS A 93 -3.63 -0.51 3.33
C LYS A 93 -4.67 0.35 2.61
N ARG A 94 -4.92 0.06 1.33
CA ARG A 94 -5.85 0.78 0.46
C ARG A 94 -7.31 0.57 0.87
N LEU A 95 -7.66 -0.62 1.35
CA LEU A 95 -8.99 -0.92 1.90
C LEU A 95 -9.13 -0.61 3.40
N GLY A 96 -8.03 -0.24 4.07
CA GLY A 96 -8.05 0.12 5.48
C GLY A 96 -8.81 1.44 5.73
N PRO A 97 -9.29 1.67 6.97
CA PRO A 97 -10.05 2.88 7.31
C PRO A 97 -9.24 4.18 7.10
N GLU A 98 -7.92 4.10 7.29
CA GLU A 98 -6.97 5.21 7.13
C GLU A 98 -6.67 5.56 5.66
N SER A 99 -7.26 4.84 4.69
CA SER A 99 -7.03 5.09 3.28
C SER A 99 -7.69 6.40 2.85
N SER A 100 -6.93 7.27 2.18
CA SER A 100 -7.45 8.51 1.62
C SER A 100 -8.51 8.26 0.54
N GLU A 101 -8.49 7.10 -0.13
CA GLU A 101 -9.48 6.75 -1.15
C GLU A 101 -10.91 6.78 -0.60
N ASN A 102 -11.10 6.35 0.65
CA ASN A 102 -12.40 6.40 1.31
C ASN A 102 -12.95 7.83 1.41
N VAL A 103 -12.08 8.81 1.72
CA VAL A 103 -12.45 10.22 1.78
C VAL A 103 -12.81 10.76 0.39
N TRP A 104 -12.08 10.34 -0.65
CA TRP A 104 -12.35 10.76 -2.03
C TRP A 104 -13.62 10.14 -2.61
N GLU A 105 -13.99 8.93 -2.20
CA GLU A 105 -15.26 8.30 -2.55
C GLU A 105 -16.44 9.10 -1.98
N ILE A 106 -16.38 9.42 -0.68
CA ILE A 106 -17.41 10.26 -0.03
C ILE A 106 -17.57 11.61 -0.74
N ARG A 107 -16.46 12.29 -1.07
CA ARG A 107 -16.51 13.59 -1.78
C ARG A 107 -17.16 13.48 -3.16
N ARG A 108 -16.86 12.42 -3.92
CA ARG A 108 -17.45 12.22 -5.24
C ARG A 108 -18.96 11.99 -5.14
N ASP A 109 -19.39 11.14 -4.22
CA ASP A 109 -20.82 10.85 -4.02
C ASP A 109 -21.58 12.13 -3.66
N THR A 110 -21.03 12.96 -2.76
CA THR A 110 -21.67 14.26 -2.42
C THR A 110 -21.76 15.22 -3.61
N SER A 111 -20.78 15.22 -4.52
CA SER A 111 -20.84 16.10 -5.70
C SER A 111 -21.89 15.65 -6.73
N VAL A 112 -22.07 14.34 -6.90
CA VAL A 112 -23.07 13.76 -7.80
C VAL A 112 -24.48 14.05 -7.28
N ASP A 113 -24.70 13.94 -5.97
CA ASP A 113 -26.00 14.26 -5.35
C ASP A 113 -26.34 15.75 -5.48
N GLN A 114 -25.34 16.63 -5.34
CA GLN A 114 -25.52 18.08 -5.53
C GLN A 114 -25.86 18.43 -6.99
N GLU A 115 -25.24 17.77 -7.96
CA GLU A 115 -25.54 17.97 -9.38
C GLU A 115 -26.94 17.44 -9.75
N ALA A 116 -27.33 16.27 -9.24
CA ALA A 116 -28.66 15.71 -9.44
C ALA A 116 -29.76 16.59 -8.84
N GLY A 117 -29.56 17.11 -7.63
CA GLY A 117 -30.48 18.07 -7.00
C GLY A 117 -30.57 19.39 -7.77
N ARG A 118 -29.45 19.88 -8.31
CA ARG A 118 -29.39 21.09 -9.14
C ARG A 118 -30.09 20.89 -10.49
N GLN A 119 -29.98 19.72 -11.11
CA GLN A 119 -30.69 19.40 -12.36
C GLN A 119 -32.19 19.25 -12.13
N SER A 120 -32.64 18.63 -11.04
CA SER A 120 -34.07 18.53 -10.69
C SER A 120 -34.73 19.90 -10.44
N GLN A 121 -34.03 20.82 -9.78
CA GLN A 121 -34.49 22.21 -9.60
C GLN A 121 -34.51 23.01 -10.92
N ARG A 122 -33.65 22.68 -11.90
CA ARG A 122 -33.68 23.31 -13.23
C ARG A 122 -34.88 22.90 -14.08
N PHE A 123 -35.36 21.66 -13.91
CA PHE A 123 -36.51 21.13 -14.66
C PHE A 123 -37.87 21.54 -14.07
N THR A 124 -37.92 22.03 -12.83
CA THR A 124 -39.17 22.43 -12.15
C THR A 124 -39.48 23.93 -12.25
N VAL A 125 -38.58 24.73 -12.82
CA VAL A 125 -38.74 26.19 -13.04
C VAL A 125 -39.05 26.51 -14.52
N SER A 126 -39.68 25.58 -15.25
CA SER A 126 -40.20 25.78 -16.62
C SER A 126 -41.67 25.38 -16.67
#